data_AF-A0A1G7DS38-F1
#
_entry.id   AF-A0A1G7DS38-F1
#
_cell.length_a   1.000
_cell.length_b   1.000
_cell.length_c   1.000
_cell.angle_alpha   90.00
_cell.angle_beta   90.00
_cell.angle_gamma   90.00
#
_symmetry.space_group_name_H-M   'P 1'
#
loop_
_entity.id
_entity.type
_entity.pdbx_description
1 polymer ?
#
loop_
_entity_poly.entity_id
_entity_poly.type
_entity_poly.pdbx_seq_one_letter_code
_entity_poly.pdbx_strand_id
1 'polypeptide(L)'
;MNRYALMAGLLAWLVLAGSAQAVVEIGRQAGQVTRIEEVYQVDQVPYLAIDEVLSALGLTGFWHRTQHRYHLKLPAGTATFFPGGQYLKIGERFVALPHPARFIDGRLRVAESFVLEVLRPQLGAALYYRNLDPPRQQEPADALLDRLFSFVLRQKRPEGALGLRGVAIDPAHGGDDAGVIAGRVKEKDVVLQVAQQLERQIKMQLGCPVVLSRDADYSPPAAKRLEMLQQQPVDALLLLHAQGSLSPQAHGIHLYVVGGDALPPGATSPDSLRLALQLSAALREAGFAVAEVSQTTLLSLPQGDLPTVLIELGYLTRADEQTRLTETTGQQALAVALLEGLKDFSTYLQRQNRP
;
A
#
# COMPACT_ATOMS: atom_id res chain seq x y z
N MET A 1 -27.58 -7.77 -46.54
CA MET A 1 -26.81 -8.50 -45.50
C MET A 1 -25.33 -8.40 -45.82
N ASN A 2 -24.57 -7.72 -44.95
CA ASN A 2 -23.11 -7.73 -44.72
C ASN A 2 -22.68 -6.30 -44.33
N ARG A 3 -22.56 -5.99 -43.02
CA ARG A 3 -21.42 -6.27 -42.12
C ARG A 3 -20.12 -5.56 -42.49
N TYR A 4 -20.18 -4.24 -42.65
CA TYR A 4 -19.04 -3.34 -42.44
C TYR A 4 -19.53 -2.05 -41.79
N ALA A 5 -19.87 -2.16 -40.50
CA ALA A 5 -19.96 -1.02 -39.60
C ALA A 5 -18.81 -1.17 -38.59
N LEU A 6 -18.12 -0.07 -38.32
CA LEU A 6 -17.12 0.13 -37.25
C LEU A 6 -15.69 -0.34 -37.55
N MET A 7 -15.01 0.38 -38.45
CA MET A 7 -13.58 0.66 -38.31
C MET A 7 -13.33 2.13 -38.68
N ALA A 8 -12.36 2.75 -38.01
CA ALA A 8 -11.97 4.16 -38.07
C ALA A 8 -12.77 5.13 -37.18
N GLY A 9 -12.68 4.92 -35.87
CA GLY A 9 -12.83 5.97 -34.87
C GLY A 9 -11.66 5.91 -33.91
N LEU A 10 -10.45 6.22 -34.39
CA LEU A 10 -9.26 6.42 -33.55
C LEU A 10 -9.45 7.76 -32.84
N LEU A 11 -10.36 7.80 -31.87
CA LEU A 11 -10.49 8.95 -30.97
C LEU A 11 -9.28 8.92 -30.05
N ALA A 12 -8.31 9.74 -30.43
CA ALA A 12 -7.37 10.34 -29.50
C ALA A 12 -8.12 10.67 -28.21
N TRP A 13 -7.71 10.03 -27.10
CA TRP A 13 -7.99 10.56 -25.79
C TRP A 13 -7.25 11.89 -25.68
N LEU A 14 -7.88 12.94 -26.20
CA LEU A 14 -7.61 14.30 -25.79
C LEU A 14 -8.00 14.35 -24.31
N VAL A 15 -7.01 14.10 -23.46
CA VAL A 15 -7.05 14.62 -22.10
C VAL A 15 -7.10 16.13 -22.28
N LEU A 16 -8.29 16.71 -22.16
CA LEU A 16 -8.45 18.13 -21.92
C LEU A 16 -7.73 18.40 -20.60
N ALA A 17 -6.47 18.82 -20.69
CA ALA A 17 -5.72 19.31 -19.56
C ALA A 17 -6.49 20.53 -19.04
N GLY A 18 -7.20 20.36 -17.93
CA GLY A 18 -7.88 21.47 -17.26
C GLY A 18 -6.87 22.57 -16.97
N SER A 19 -7.31 23.83 -17.07
CA SER A 19 -6.54 25.00 -16.64
C SER A 19 -5.91 24.78 -15.27
N ALA A 20 -4.67 25.24 -15.04
CA ALA A 20 -3.96 25.14 -13.76
C ALA A 20 -4.88 25.39 -12.55
N GLN A 21 -4.86 24.48 -11.57
CA GLN A 21 -5.85 24.44 -10.48
C GLN A 21 -5.26 24.68 -9.10
N ALA A 22 -3.95 24.84 -8.98
CA ALA A 22 -3.26 24.86 -7.70
C ALA A 22 -1.98 25.70 -7.75
N VAL A 23 -1.55 26.17 -6.59
CA VAL A 23 -0.30 26.92 -6.43
C VAL A 23 0.64 26.22 -5.46
N VAL A 24 1.93 26.18 -5.79
CA VAL A 24 2.98 25.63 -4.93
C VAL A 24 4.05 26.69 -4.63
N GLU A 25 4.49 26.76 -3.38
CA GLU A 25 5.69 27.48 -2.97
C GLU A 25 6.86 26.49 -2.82
N ILE A 26 7.99 26.79 -3.45
CA ILE A 26 9.18 25.93 -3.44
C ILE A 26 10.45 26.77 -3.29
N GLY A 27 11.40 26.31 -2.49
CA GLY A 27 12.69 26.99 -2.33
C GLY A 27 13.67 26.18 -1.50
N ARG A 28 14.90 26.66 -1.36
CA ARG A 28 15.90 26.01 -0.49
C ARG A 28 15.71 26.35 0.99
N GLN A 29 14.99 27.42 1.31
CA GLN A 29 14.68 27.86 2.67
C GLN A 29 13.34 28.59 2.71
N ALA A 30 12.65 28.57 3.86
CA ALA A 30 11.29 29.12 4.01
C ALA A 30 11.15 30.64 3.73
N GLY A 31 12.26 31.38 3.65
CA GLY A 31 12.28 32.83 3.35
C GLY A 31 12.70 33.21 1.93
N GLN A 32 13.06 32.25 1.07
CA GLN A 32 13.44 32.46 -0.33
C GLN A 32 12.72 31.42 -1.20
N VAL A 33 11.43 31.64 -1.39
CA VAL A 33 10.53 30.72 -2.08
C VAL A 33 10.08 31.31 -3.41
N THR A 34 9.97 30.45 -4.42
CA THR A 34 9.38 30.74 -5.72
C THR A 34 7.98 30.14 -5.75
N ARG A 35 7.03 30.91 -6.26
CA ARG A 35 5.64 30.48 -6.42
C ARG A 35 5.44 29.93 -7.83
N ILE A 36 4.96 28.70 -7.95
CA ILE A 36 4.61 28.03 -9.20
C ILE A 36 3.09 27.96 -9.26
N GLU A 37 2.48 28.72 -10.17
CA GLU A 37 1.02 28.87 -10.29
C GLU A 37 0.40 27.88 -11.30
N GLU A 38 1.21 27.28 -12.18
CA GLU A 38 0.76 26.32 -13.19
C GLU A 38 0.85 24.87 -12.73
N VAL A 39 0.20 24.54 -11.61
CA VAL A 39 0.16 23.16 -11.10
C VAL A 39 -1.09 22.44 -11.61
N TYR A 40 -0.86 21.34 -12.34
CA TYR A 40 -1.91 20.52 -12.94
C TYR A 40 -2.22 19.33 -12.05
N GLN A 41 -3.50 19.01 -11.89
CA GLN A 41 -3.93 17.80 -11.19
C GLN A 41 -4.21 16.71 -12.22
N VAL A 42 -3.48 15.60 -12.14
CA VAL A 42 -3.71 14.43 -12.99
C VAL A 42 -3.92 13.24 -12.08
N ASP A 43 -5.11 12.65 -12.09
CA ASP A 43 -5.49 11.56 -11.17
C ASP A 43 -5.26 11.93 -9.69
N GLN A 44 -5.59 13.17 -9.31
CA GLN A 44 -5.33 13.75 -7.97
C GLN A 44 -3.84 13.90 -7.60
N VAL A 45 -2.93 13.75 -8.56
CA VAL A 45 -1.49 13.97 -8.35
C VAL A 45 -1.10 15.35 -8.91
N PRO A 46 -0.43 16.21 -8.12
CA PRO A 46 0.04 17.51 -8.60
C PRO A 46 1.25 17.34 -9.54
N TYR A 47 1.20 17.98 -10.70
CA TYR A 47 2.27 18.04 -11.69
C TYR A 47 2.75 19.47 -11.87
N LEU A 48 4.06 19.67 -11.68
CA LEU A 48 4.76 20.95 -11.78
C LEU A 48 5.66 20.97 -13.00
N ALA A 49 5.79 22.12 -13.66
CA ALA A 49 6.72 22.27 -14.76
C ALA A 49 8.18 22.13 -14.29
N ILE A 50 8.94 21.23 -14.92
CA ILE A 50 10.27 20.87 -14.43
C ILE A 50 11.23 22.07 -14.46
N ASP A 51 11.16 22.91 -15.47
CA ASP A 51 11.98 24.11 -15.61
C ASP A 51 11.78 25.12 -14.47
N GLU A 52 10.54 25.34 -14.03
CA GLU A 52 10.24 26.20 -12.88
C GLU A 52 10.73 25.59 -11.56
N VAL A 53 10.52 24.28 -11.37
CA VAL A 53 11.05 23.55 -10.21
C VAL A 53 12.57 23.68 -10.14
N LEU A 54 13.28 23.48 -11.26
CA LEU A 54 14.73 23.56 -11.27
C LEU A 54 15.22 24.98 -11.03
N SER A 55 14.60 25.98 -11.66
CA SER A 55 14.94 27.39 -11.47
C SER A 55 14.80 27.79 -9.99
N ALA A 56 13.68 27.43 -9.35
CA ALA A 56 13.43 27.71 -7.94
C ALA A 56 14.44 27.07 -6.98
N LEU A 57 15.04 25.95 -7.39
CA LEU A 57 16.04 25.22 -6.61
C LEU A 57 17.49 25.55 -7.00
N GLY A 58 17.70 26.49 -7.93
CA GLY A 58 19.03 26.82 -8.45
C GLY A 58 19.70 25.65 -9.18
N LEU A 59 18.90 24.77 -9.79
CA LEU A 59 19.35 23.66 -10.62
C LEU A 59 19.15 23.99 -12.11
N THR A 60 19.77 23.20 -12.98
CA THR A 60 19.63 23.38 -14.44
C THR A 60 19.40 22.04 -15.11
N GLY A 61 18.67 22.07 -16.23
CA GLY A 61 18.41 20.91 -17.05
C GLY A 61 17.99 21.30 -18.45
N PHE A 62 17.97 20.33 -19.36
CA PHE A 62 17.59 20.56 -20.75
C PHE A 62 16.95 19.31 -21.37
N TRP A 63 16.06 19.54 -22.32
CA TRP A 63 15.44 18.48 -23.12
C TRP A 63 16.32 18.13 -24.32
N HIS A 64 16.79 16.89 -24.40
CA HIS A 64 17.53 16.37 -25.54
C HIS A 64 16.58 15.77 -26.58
N ARG A 65 16.18 16.59 -27.56
CA ARG A 65 15.13 16.25 -28.55
C ARG A 65 15.32 14.91 -29.26
N THR A 66 16.52 14.59 -29.74
CA THR A 66 16.77 13.35 -30.50
C THR A 66 16.85 12.09 -29.64
N GLN A 67 17.20 12.23 -28.36
CA GLN A 67 17.27 11.12 -27.42
C GLN A 67 15.94 10.93 -26.67
N HIS A 68 15.01 11.88 -26.82
CA HIS A 68 13.77 11.96 -26.07
C HIS A 68 13.97 11.87 -24.55
N ARG A 69 15.05 12.49 -24.05
CA ARG A 69 15.43 12.46 -22.63
C ARG A 69 15.65 13.86 -22.10
N TYR A 70 15.22 14.07 -20.86
CA TYR A 70 15.55 15.25 -20.09
C TYR A 70 16.85 14.99 -19.32
N HIS A 71 17.80 15.90 -19.44
CA HIS A 71 19.08 15.89 -18.75
C HIS A 71 19.05 16.92 -17.63
N LEU A 72 19.44 16.51 -16.44
CA LEU A 72 19.37 17.28 -15.21
C LEU A 72 20.76 17.35 -14.58
N LYS A 73 21.22 18.56 -14.24
CA LYS A 73 22.45 18.77 -13.47
C LYS A 73 22.11 18.83 -11.98
N LEU A 74 22.61 17.84 -11.23
CA LEU A 74 22.50 17.73 -9.78
C LEU A 74 23.86 18.00 -9.13
N PRO A 75 23.91 18.34 -7.83
CA PRO A 75 25.17 18.44 -7.08
C PRO A 75 26.03 17.17 -7.15
N ALA A 76 25.38 15.99 -7.13
CA ALA A 76 26.04 14.68 -7.17
C ALA A 76 26.40 14.19 -8.59
N GLY A 77 26.07 14.94 -9.64
CA GLY A 77 26.35 14.56 -11.03
C GLY A 77 25.20 14.83 -12.00
N THR A 78 25.18 14.15 -13.14
CA THR A 78 24.10 14.30 -14.12
C THR A 78 23.07 13.18 -13.98
N ALA A 79 21.80 13.56 -14.08
CA ALA A 79 20.68 12.64 -14.07
C ALA A 79 19.86 12.73 -15.37
N THR A 80 19.24 11.63 -15.78
CA THR A 80 18.42 11.59 -17.00
C THR A 80 17.15 10.79 -16.81
N PHE A 81 16.04 11.28 -17.36
CA PHE A 81 14.76 10.59 -17.41
C PHE A 81 14.06 10.92 -18.73
N PHE A 82 12.93 10.27 -19.01
CA PHE A 82 12.10 10.56 -20.18
C PHE A 82 10.62 10.53 -19.78
N PRO A 83 9.73 11.20 -20.54
CA PRO A 83 8.30 11.18 -20.26
C PRO A 83 7.75 9.75 -20.36
N GLY A 84 6.91 9.35 -19.42
CA GLY A 84 6.41 7.97 -19.31
C GLY A 84 7.41 6.97 -18.69
N GLY A 85 8.67 7.37 -18.46
CA GLY A 85 9.67 6.52 -17.81
C GLY A 85 9.42 6.35 -16.32
N GLN A 86 9.65 5.14 -15.81
CA GLN A 86 9.46 4.77 -14.39
C GLN A 86 10.71 4.97 -13.53
N TYR A 87 11.78 5.58 -14.08
CA TYR A 87 13.03 5.77 -13.36
C TYR A 87 13.81 7.02 -13.81
N LEU A 88 14.60 7.55 -12.89
CA LEU A 88 15.66 8.54 -13.09
C LEU A 88 17.02 7.82 -13.04
N LYS A 89 17.81 7.90 -14.10
CA LYS A 89 19.19 7.40 -14.11
C LYS A 89 20.13 8.49 -13.59
N ILE A 90 20.89 8.22 -12.53
CA ILE A 90 21.91 9.12 -11.94
C ILE A 90 23.26 8.41 -11.98
N GLY A 91 24.20 8.85 -12.83
CA GLY A 91 25.39 8.04 -13.11
C GLY A 91 24.97 6.64 -13.59
N GLU A 92 25.44 5.56 -12.95
CA GLU A 92 25.00 4.18 -13.22
C GLU A 92 23.83 3.68 -12.35
N ARG A 93 23.30 4.52 -11.46
CA ARG A 93 22.20 4.16 -10.55
C ARG A 93 20.84 4.50 -11.15
N PHE A 94 19.83 3.71 -10.80
CA PHE A 94 18.44 3.93 -11.18
C PHE A 94 17.62 4.23 -9.92
N VAL A 95 16.86 5.32 -9.95
CA VAL A 95 15.94 5.74 -8.88
C VAL A 95 14.53 5.63 -9.43
N ALA A 96 13.65 4.89 -8.77
CA ALA A 96 12.26 4.76 -9.21
C ALA A 96 11.54 6.12 -9.20
N LEU A 97 10.68 6.35 -10.19
CA LEU A 97 9.78 7.49 -10.25
C LEU A 97 8.37 6.99 -9.91
N PRO A 98 7.82 7.31 -8.72
CA PRO A 98 6.47 6.87 -8.33
C PRO A 98 5.40 7.30 -9.34
N HIS A 99 5.61 8.44 -9.99
CA HIS A 99 4.77 8.94 -11.06
C HIS A 99 5.66 9.40 -12.24
N PRO A 100 5.40 8.92 -13.46
CA PRO A 100 6.22 9.26 -14.61
C PRO A 100 6.03 10.73 -15.00
N ALA A 101 7.09 11.37 -15.52
CA ALA A 101 6.98 12.70 -16.10
C ALA A 101 6.07 12.70 -17.32
N ARG A 102 5.34 13.80 -17.56
CA ARG A 102 4.36 13.92 -18.66
C ARG A 102 4.50 15.25 -19.38
N PHE A 103 4.24 15.27 -20.68
CA PHE A 103 3.97 16.52 -21.37
C PHE A 103 2.51 16.90 -21.12
N ILE A 104 2.32 18.06 -20.51
CA ILE A 104 1.01 18.67 -20.29
C ILE A 104 1.14 20.06 -20.90
N ASP A 105 0.18 20.54 -21.67
CA ASP A 105 0.21 21.89 -22.25
C ASP A 105 1.59 22.31 -22.83
N GLY A 106 2.18 21.46 -23.66
CA GLY A 106 3.47 21.70 -24.32
C GLY A 106 4.73 21.73 -23.44
N ARG A 107 4.62 21.66 -22.11
CA ARG A 107 5.76 21.67 -21.18
C ARG A 107 5.91 20.32 -20.48
N LEU A 108 7.17 19.92 -20.24
CA LEU A 108 7.46 18.72 -19.47
C LEU A 108 7.18 19.00 -17.99
N ARG A 109 6.29 18.21 -17.40
CA ARG A 109 5.91 18.31 -15.99
C ARG A 109 6.29 17.05 -15.24
N VAL A 110 6.66 17.21 -13.98
CA VAL A 110 7.01 16.15 -13.03
C VAL A 110 6.02 16.18 -11.87
N ALA A 111 5.71 15.02 -11.32
CA ALA A 111 4.84 14.93 -10.16
C ALA A 111 5.49 15.55 -8.91
N GLU A 112 4.68 15.95 -7.94
CA GLU A 112 5.12 16.39 -6.61
C GLU A 112 6.09 15.38 -5.95
N SER A 113 5.84 14.08 -6.11
CA SER A 113 6.74 13.03 -5.59
C SER A 113 8.14 13.07 -6.21
N PHE A 114 8.30 13.52 -7.46
CA PHE A 114 9.62 13.74 -8.06
C PHE A 114 10.40 14.81 -7.27
N VAL A 115 9.73 15.86 -6.81
CA VAL A 115 10.37 16.94 -6.04
C VAL A 115 10.72 16.45 -4.64
N LEU A 116 9.75 15.83 -3.95
CA LEU A 116 9.86 15.48 -2.54
C LEU A 116 10.70 14.23 -2.27
N GLU A 117 10.65 13.24 -3.16
CA GLU A 117 11.27 11.92 -2.95
C GLU A 117 12.54 11.75 -3.80
N VAL A 118 12.59 12.37 -4.98
CA VAL A 118 13.69 12.15 -5.93
C VAL A 118 14.70 13.29 -5.91
N LEU A 119 14.25 14.56 -5.96
CA LEU A 119 15.16 15.71 -5.94
C LEU A 119 15.65 16.03 -4.53
N ARG A 120 14.77 16.03 -3.53
CA ARG A 120 15.12 16.41 -2.15
C ARG A 120 16.39 15.72 -1.62
N PRO A 121 16.58 14.40 -1.75
CA PRO A 121 17.80 13.75 -1.26
C PRO A 121 19.08 14.18 -2.00
N GLN A 122 18.95 14.75 -3.20
CA GLN A 122 20.08 15.12 -4.07
C GLN A 122 20.54 16.57 -3.88
N LEU A 123 19.77 17.40 -3.16
CA LEU A 123 20.04 18.84 -3.03
C LEU A 123 21.14 19.17 -2.01
N GLY A 124 21.47 18.24 -1.09
CA GLY A 124 22.45 18.45 -0.02
C GLY A 124 22.08 19.56 0.98
N ALA A 125 20.89 20.15 0.86
CA ALA A 125 20.36 21.23 1.68
C ALA A 125 18.86 20.98 1.95
N ALA A 126 18.31 21.69 2.94
CA ALA A 126 16.88 21.65 3.20
C ALA A 126 16.08 22.07 1.95
N LEU A 127 14.94 21.42 1.73
CA LEU A 127 13.96 21.77 0.72
C LEU A 127 12.74 22.33 1.45
N TYR A 128 12.38 23.58 1.18
CA TYR A 128 11.07 24.11 1.50
C TYR A 128 10.12 23.79 0.36
N TYR A 129 8.99 23.18 0.69
CA TYR A 129 7.93 22.88 -0.25
C TYR A 129 6.59 23.01 0.45
N ARG A 130 5.67 23.77 -0.15
CA ARG A 130 4.31 23.93 0.35
C ARG A 130 3.33 23.99 -0.82
N ASN A 131 2.46 23.00 -0.91
CA ASN A 131 1.31 23.04 -1.81
C ASN A 131 0.20 23.86 -1.14
N LEU A 132 -0.20 24.98 -1.75
CA LEU A 132 -1.22 25.89 -1.22
C LEU A 132 -2.64 25.40 -1.53
N ASP A 133 -2.77 24.51 -2.52
CA ASP A 133 -4.02 23.89 -2.94
C ASP A 133 -3.82 22.37 -3.02
N PRO A 134 -3.48 21.71 -1.90
CA PRO A 134 -3.30 20.27 -1.90
C PRO A 134 -4.59 19.61 -2.40
N PRO A 135 -4.51 18.55 -3.24
CA PRO A 135 -5.68 17.85 -3.70
C PRO A 135 -6.51 17.49 -2.48
N ARG A 136 -7.81 17.82 -2.50
CA ARG A 136 -8.71 17.38 -1.42
C ARG A 136 -8.52 15.88 -1.35
N GLN A 137 -8.03 15.39 -0.21
CA GLN A 137 -8.25 14.00 0.15
C GLN A 137 -9.76 13.84 0.19
N GLN A 138 -10.35 13.47 -0.95
CA GLN A 138 -11.65 12.86 -0.93
C GLN A 138 -11.41 11.56 -0.21
N GLU A 139 -11.67 11.58 1.10
CA GLU A 139 -12.06 10.37 1.77
C GLU A 139 -13.14 9.75 0.86
N PRO A 140 -12.95 8.49 0.41
CA PRO A 140 -14.05 7.76 -0.18
C PRO A 140 -15.29 8.00 0.69
N ALA A 141 -16.46 8.25 0.11
CA ALA A 141 -17.67 8.41 0.90
C ALA A 141 -17.85 7.23 1.88
N ASP A 142 -17.34 6.06 1.48
CA ASP A 142 -17.24 4.84 2.29
C ASP A 142 -16.27 4.95 3.47
N ALA A 143 -15.15 5.68 3.37
CA ALA A 143 -14.23 5.91 4.48
C ALA A 143 -14.79 6.89 5.52
N LEU A 144 -15.58 7.87 5.08
CA LEU A 144 -16.25 8.83 5.96
C LEU A 144 -17.46 8.16 6.63
N LEU A 145 -18.20 7.31 5.90
CA LEU A 145 -19.18 6.39 6.46
C LEU A 145 -18.52 5.44 7.47
N ASP A 146 -17.41 4.80 7.11
CA ASP A 146 -16.70 3.85 7.97
C ASP A 146 -16.16 4.54 9.22
N ARG A 147 -15.67 5.78 9.13
CA ARG A 147 -15.28 6.57 10.32
C ARG A 147 -16.48 6.98 11.14
N LEU A 148 -17.60 7.38 10.54
CA LEU A 148 -18.84 7.66 11.26
C LEU A 148 -19.38 6.40 11.94
N PHE A 149 -19.38 5.25 11.27
CA PHE A 149 -19.72 3.95 11.84
C PHE A 149 -18.75 3.58 12.96
N SER A 150 -17.45 3.73 12.76
CA SER A 150 -16.42 3.48 13.78
C SER A 150 -16.58 4.40 14.98
N PHE A 151 -16.90 5.68 14.76
CA PHE A 151 -17.14 6.68 15.78
C PHE A 151 -18.42 6.39 16.56
N VAL A 152 -19.51 6.02 15.88
CA VAL A 152 -20.78 5.62 16.50
C VAL A 152 -20.63 4.31 17.29
N LEU A 153 -19.87 3.34 16.76
CA LEU A 153 -19.51 2.11 17.47
C LEU A 153 -18.60 2.39 18.68
N ARG A 154 -17.68 3.36 18.56
CA ARG A 154 -16.79 3.81 19.64
C ARG A 154 -17.53 4.56 20.73
N GLN A 155 -18.48 5.43 20.38
CA GLN A 155 -19.33 6.14 21.34
C GLN A 155 -20.31 5.21 22.08
N LYS A 156 -20.64 4.04 21.51
CA LYS A 156 -21.50 3.05 22.16
C LYS A 156 -20.77 2.03 23.03
N ARG A 157 -19.44 1.97 23.02
CA ARG A 157 -18.70 1.04 23.90
C ARG A 157 -18.32 1.71 25.21
N PRO A 158 -18.95 1.35 26.36
CA PRO A 158 -18.44 1.77 27.66
C PRO A 158 -17.03 1.23 27.88
N GLU A 159 -16.21 1.94 28.66
CA GLU A 159 -14.95 1.40 29.18
C GLU A 159 -15.24 0.07 29.90
N GLY A 160 -14.58 -1.02 29.46
CA GLY A 160 -14.87 -2.38 29.92
C GLY A 160 -15.75 -3.23 28.99
N ALA A 161 -16.14 -2.72 27.82
CA ALA A 161 -16.85 -3.53 26.83
C ALA A 161 -15.98 -4.68 26.29
N LEU A 162 -16.47 -5.91 26.48
CA LEU A 162 -15.83 -7.15 26.06
C LEU A 162 -15.62 -7.20 24.53
N GLY A 163 -14.39 -7.45 24.07
CA GLY A 163 -14.06 -7.74 22.66
C GLY A 163 -12.97 -6.86 22.06
N LEU A 164 -12.51 -7.20 20.85
CA LEU A 164 -11.48 -6.42 20.14
C LEU A 164 -11.97 -4.99 19.85
N ARG A 165 -11.12 -3.99 20.11
CA ARG A 165 -11.26 -2.56 19.75
C ARG A 165 -11.26 -2.36 18.24
N GLY A 166 -10.52 -3.19 17.51
CA GLY A 166 -10.49 -3.23 16.06
C GLY A 166 -9.42 -4.19 15.53
N VAL A 167 -9.48 -4.48 14.24
CA VAL A 167 -8.49 -5.34 13.54
C VAL A 167 -7.92 -4.58 12.35
N ALA A 168 -6.60 -4.56 12.22
CA ALA A 168 -5.93 -4.07 11.03
C ALA A 168 -5.58 -5.23 10.09
N ILE A 169 -5.74 -5.02 8.78
CA ILE A 169 -5.41 -6.00 7.75
C ILE A 169 -4.58 -5.31 6.66
N ASP A 170 -3.39 -5.84 6.36
CA ASP A 170 -2.57 -5.44 5.22
C ASP A 170 -2.69 -6.49 4.10
N PRO A 171 -3.56 -6.30 3.10
CA PRO A 171 -3.42 -7.06 1.86
C PRO A 171 -2.14 -6.59 1.15
N ALA A 172 -1.14 -7.47 1.11
CA ALA A 172 0.17 -7.12 0.57
C ALA A 172 0.14 -6.68 -0.90
N HIS A 173 1.25 -6.08 -1.35
CA HIS A 173 1.46 -5.61 -2.73
C HIS A 173 0.43 -4.55 -3.17
N GLY A 174 0.15 -4.43 -4.46
CA GLY A 174 -0.79 -3.47 -5.04
C GLY A 174 -0.14 -2.56 -6.08
N GLY A 175 -0.94 -1.97 -6.97
CA GLY A 175 -0.48 -1.16 -8.10
C GLY A 175 0.52 -1.92 -8.97
N ASP A 176 1.72 -1.37 -9.15
CA ASP A 176 2.77 -1.99 -9.98
C ASP A 176 3.41 -3.22 -9.33
N ASP A 177 3.32 -3.35 -8.00
CA ASP A 177 3.78 -4.54 -7.28
C ASP A 177 2.70 -5.62 -7.36
N ALA A 178 2.90 -6.62 -8.22
CA ALA A 178 1.97 -7.72 -8.41
C ALA A 178 2.09 -8.83 -7.35
N GLY A 179 3.19 -8.85 -6.59
CA GLY A 179 3.63 -10.01 -5.83
C GLY A 179 3.87 -11.23 -6.74
N VAL A 180 3.57 -12.41 -6.24
CA VAL A 180 3.64 -13.67 -7.00
C VAL A 180 2.67 -13.64 -8.18
N ILE A 181 3.17 -14.03 -9.36
CA ILE A 181 2.37 -14.18 -10.59
C ILE A 181 2.36 -15.65 -10.99
N ALA A 182 1.16 -16.24 -11.05
CA ALA A 182 0.95 -17.61 -11.50
C ALA A 182 -0.09 -17.63 -12.63
N GLY A 183 0.41 -17.61 -13.87
CA GLY A 183 -0.45 -17.47 -15.06
C GLY A 183 -1.11 -16.09 -15.12
N ARG A 184 -2.44 -16.03 -15.00
CA ARG A 184 -3.21 -14.78 -14.95
C ARG A 184 -3.52 -14.31 -13.53
N VAL A 185 -3.21 -15.13 -12.53
CA VAL A 185 -3.48 -14.85 -11.12
C VAL A 185 -2.30 -14.06 -10.55
N LYS A 186 -2.60 -12.96 -9.87
CA LYS A 186 -1.62 -12.14 -9.17
C LYS A 186 -1.94 -12.15 -7.68
N GLU A 187 -0.90 -12.25 -6.86
CA GLU A 187 -1.02 -12.23 -5.41
C GLU A 187 -1.78 -11.01 -4.93
N LYS A 188 -1.43 -9.81 -5.41
CA LYS A 188 -2.09 -8.56 -5.01
C LYS A 188 -3.62 -8.58 -5.13
N ASP A 189 -4.15 -9.29 -6.12
CA ASP A 189 -5.58 -9.37 -6.40
C ASP A 189 -6.24 -10.37 -5.44
N VAL A 190 -5.60 -11.53 -5.24
CA VAL A 190 -6.04 -12.58 -4.32
C VAL A 190 -6.09 -12.07 -2.88
N VAL A 191 -5.00 -11.47 -2.38
CA VAL A 191 -4.93 -11.05 -0.98
C VAL A 191 -5.88 -9.89 -0.69
N LEU A 192 -6.13 -9.01 -1.66
CA LEU A 192 -7.13 -7.94 -1.52
C LEU A 192 -8.55 -8.52 -1.42
N GLN A 193 -8.89 -9.46 -2.29
CA GLN A 193 -10.22 -10.10 -2.27
C GLN A 193 -10.47 -10.84 -0.96
N VAL A 194 -9.48 -11.59 -0.46
CA VAL A 194 -9.55 -12.25 0.84
C VAL A 194 -9.69 -11.23 1.97
N ALA A 195 -8.89 -10.15 1.97
CA ALA A 195 -8.96 -9.10 2.98
C ALA A 195 -10.35 -8.45 3.06
N GLN A 196 -10.95 -8.11 1.91
CA GLN A 196 -12.30 -7.53 1.85
C GLN A 196 -13.37 -8.52 2.32
N GLN A 197 -13.21 -9.82 2.05
CA GLN A 197 -14.12 -10.84 2.59
C GLN A 197 -14.01 -10.95 4.10
N LEU A 198 -12.78 -11.01 4.63
CA LEU A 198 -12.51 -11.06 6.06
C LEU A 198 -13.02 -9.81 6.78
N GLU A 199 -12.80 -8.62 6.20
CA GLU A 199 -13.34 -7.36 6.71
C GLU A 199 -14.85 -7.44 6.91
N ARG A 200 -15.60 -7.86 5.88
CA ARG A 200 -17.05 -7.99 5.96
C ARG A 200 -17.45 -8.96 7.08
N GLN A 201 -16.78 -10.11 7.18
CA GLN A 201 -17.06 -11.11 8.21
C GLN A 201 -16.79 -10.58 9.62
N ILE A 202 -15.69 -9.87 9.84
CA ILE A 202 -15.36 -9.24 11.13
C ILE A 202 -16.40 -8.16 11.48
N LYS A 203 -16.69 -7.24 10.55
CA LYS A 203 -17.68 -6.17 10.76
C LYS A 203 -19.05 -6.76 11.11
N MET A 204 -19.48 -7.84 10.45
CA MET A 204 -20.78 -8.48 10.69
C MET A 204 -20.84 -9.30 12.00
N GLN A 205 -19.79 -10.05 12.34
CA GLN A 205 -19.86 -11.04 13.41
C GLN A 205 -19.18 -10.62 14.71
N LEU A 206 -18.08 -9.86 14.63
CA LEU A 206 -17.38 -9.32 15.80
C LEU A 206 -17.85 -7.90 16.14
N GLY A 207 -18.43 -7.18 15.17
CA GLY A 207 -18.95 -5.82 15.37
C GLY A 207 -17.86 -4.80 15.71
N CYS A 208 -16.59 -5.11 15.44
CA CYS A 208 -15.48 -4.19 15.65
C CYS A 208 -15.04 -3.52 14.32
N PRO A 209 -14.46 -2.31 14.38
CA PRO A 209 -13.83 -1.66 13.24
C PRO A 209 -12.73 -2.51 12.61
N VAL A 210 -12.64 -2.43 11.29
CA VAL A 210 -11.53 -3.00 10.51
C VAL A 210 -10.85 -1.90 9.74
N VAL A 211 -9.52 -1.88 9.75
CA VAL A 211 -8.72 -0.92 8.97
C VAL A 211 -7.88 -1.69 7.95
N LEU A 212 -8.08 -1.39 6.66
CA LEU A 212 -7.24 -1.93 5.59
C LEU A 212 -6.07 -0.99 5.30
N SER A 213 -4.89 -1.53 5.02
CA SER A 213 -3.78 -0.71 4.49
C SER A 213 -4.08 -0.19 3.08
N ARG A 214 -4.86 -0.98 2.33
CA ARG A 214 -5.45 -0.63 1.03
C ARG A 214 -6.76 -1.37 0.80
N ASP A 215 -7.71 -0.69 0.17
CA ASP A 215 -9.04 -1.21 -0.17
C ASP A 215 -9.22 -1.40 -1.70
N ALA A 216 -8.27 -0.95 -2.51
CA ALA A 216 -8.23 -1.07 -3.96
C ALA A 216 -6.82 -1.40 -4.49
N ASP A 217 -6.68 -1.49 -5.81
CA ASP A 217 -5.40 -1.78 -6.47
C ASP A 217 -4.52 -0.53 -6.62
N TYR A 218 -3.95 -0.09 -5.49
CA TYR A 218 -2.91 0.94 -5.44
C TYR A 218 -1.71 0.47 -4.62
N SER A 219 -0.55 1.11 -4.79
CA SER A 219 0.72 0.67 -4.19
C SER A 219 1.28 1.71 -3.21
N PRO A 220 0.75 1.83 -1.98
CA PRO A 220 1.51 2.52 -0.95
C PRO A 220 2.76 1.69 -0.66
N PRO A 221 3.93 2.31 -0.47
CA PRO A 221 5.13 1.62 -0.04
C PRO A 221 4.85 0.77 1.21
N ALA A 222 5.38 -0.45 1.27
CA ALA A 222 5.11 -1.39 2.37
C ALA A 222 5.35 -0.76 3.75
N ALA A 223 6.46 -0.03 3.93
CA ALA A 223 6.75 0.68 5.17
C ALA A 223 5.64 1.68 5.56
N LYS A 224 5.08 2.40 4.59
CA LYS A 224 3.99 3.37 4.81
C LYS A 224 2.67 2.67 5.15
N ARG A 225 2.38 1.52 4.53
CA ARG A 225 1.21 0.69 4.86
C ARG A 225 1.25 0.25 6.32
N LEU A 226 2.40 -0.28 6.75
CA LEU A 226 2.60 -0.77 8.11
C LEU A 226 2.58 0.37 9.13
N GLU A 227 3.29 1.47 8.87
CA GLU A 227 3.30 2.66 9.74
C GLU A 227 1.87 3.19 9.97
N MET A 228 1.06 3.29 8.91
CA MET A 228 -0.33 3.74 9.00
C MET A 228 -1.19 2.82 9.87
N LEU A 229 -1.00 1.50 9.76
CA LEU A 229 -1.78 0.51 10.52
C LEU A 229 -1.36 0.43 11.99
N GLN A 230 -0.06 0.57 12.30
CA GLN A 230 0.44 0.56 13.68
C GLN A 230 -0.05 1.74 14.51
N GLN A 231 -0.40 2.85 13.86
CA GLN A 231 -0.95 4.05 14.53
C GLN A 231 -2.45 3.95 14.82
N GLN A 232 -3.12 2.88 14.39
CA GLN A 232 -4.56 2.70 14.60
C GLN A 232 -4.86 2.10 15.98
N PRO A 233 -6.01 2.45 16.59
CA PRO A 233 -6.43 1.87 17.86
C PRO A 233 -7.01 0.45 17.68
N VAL A 234 -6.18 -0.49 17.22
CA VAL A 234 -6.51 -1.89 16.94
C VAL A 234 -5.82 -2.84 17.92
N ASP A 235 -6.30 -4.09 17.99
CA ASP A 235 -5.76 -5.12 18.89
C ASP A 235 -5.06 -6.27 18.16
N ALA A 236 -5.20 -6.33 16.83
CA ALA A 236 -4.55 -7.34 16.00
C ALA A 236 -4.22 -6.75 14.63
N LEU A 237 -3.09 -7.15 14.07
CA LEU A 237 -2.66 -6.84 12.72
C LEU A 237 -2.39 -8.13 11.93
N LEU A 238 -3.10 -8.30 10.82
CA LEU A 238 -2.95 -9.44 9.91
C LEU A 238 -2.32 -8.97 8.60
N LEU A 239 -1.15 -9.50 8.25
CA LEU A 239 -0.50 -9.22 6.96
C LEU A 239 -0.77 -10.40 6.02
N LEU A 240 -1.53 -10.19 4.96
CA LEU A 240 -1.96 -11.25 4.06
C LEU A 240 -1.08 -11.29 2.80
N HIS A 241 -0.46 -12.44 2.59
CA HIS A 241 0.36 -12.79 1.43
C HIS A 241 -0.09 -14.11 0.80
N ALA A 242 0.40 -14.40 -0.40
CA ALA A 242 0.29 -15.73 -0.99
C ALA A 242 1.58 -16.10 -1.72
N GLN A 243 2.02 -17.34 -1.54
CA GLN A 243 3.36 -17.77 -1.92
C GLN A 243 3.43 -18.22 -3.37
N GLY A 244 4.67 -18.30 -3.87
CA GLY A 244 5.02 -18.98 -5.10
C GLY A 244 6.22 -19.88 -4.85
N SER A 245 6.21 -21.08 -5.42
CA SER A 245 7.33 -22.01 -5.37
C SER A 245 7.46 -22.78 -6.67
N LEU A 246 8.71 -23.08 -7.04
CA LEU A 246 9.04 -24.00 -8.14
C LEU A 246 8.98 -25.46 -7.68
N SER A 247 8.99 -25.73 -6.36
CA SER A 247 8.90 -27.08 -5.83
C SER A 247 7.45 -27.55 -5.79
N PRO A 248 7.11 -28.70 -6.40
CA PRO A 248 5.75 -29.25 -6.36
C PRO A 248 5.34 -29.75 -4.97
N GLN A 249 6.31 -29.89 -4.05
CA GLN A 249 6.08 -30.32 -2.67
C GLN A 249 5.68 -29.17 -1.75
N ALA A 250 5.87 -27.91 -2.17
CA ALA A 250 5.51 -26.76 -1.37
C ALA A 250 3.98 -26.59 -1.37
N HIS A 251 3.37 -26.60 -0.19
CA HIS A 251 1.92 -26.52 0.00
C HIS A 251 1.58 -26.09 1.43
N GLY A 252 0.35 -25.63 1.64
CA GLY A 252 -0.18 -25.29 2.94
C GLY A 252 0.09 -23.84 3.36
N ILE A 253 -0.62 -23.43 4.40
CA ILE A 253 -0.58 -22.09 4.98
C ILE A 253 0.60 -22.00 5.94
N HIS A 254 1.35 -20.90 5.86
CA HIS A 254 2.39 -20.56 6.84
C HIS A 254 2.01 -19.30 7.61
N LEU A 255 2.24 -19.31 8.92
CA LEU A 255 2.04 -18.14 9.77
C LEU A 255 3.38 -17.73 10.38
N TYR A 256 3.71 -16.46 10.26
CA TYR A 256 4.95 -15.90 10.76
C TYR A 256 4.67 -14.82 11.79
N VAL A 257 5.44 -14.86 12.88
CA VAL A 257 5.48 -13.80 13.89
C VAL A 257 6.91 -13.31 14.05
N VAL A 258 7.06 -12.06 14.45
CA VAL A 258 8.37 -11.54 14.84
C VAL A 258 8.90 -12.38 16.01
N GLY A 259 10.17 -12.73 16.00
CA GLY A 259 10.81 -13.42 17.12
C GLY A 259 12.21 -13.93 16.79
N GLY A 260 12.96 -14.28 17.83
CA GLY A 260 14.32 -14.79 17.74
C GLY A 260 15.29 -14.03 18.63
N ASP A 261 16.34 -14.73 19.09
CA ASP A 261 17.29 -14.24 20.10
C ASP A 261 18.08 -12.99 19.68
N ALA A 262 18.11 -12.69 18.36
CA ALA A 262 18.82 -11.55 17.80
C ALA A 262 18.04 -10.22 17.85
N LEU A 263 16.79 -10.23 18.31
CA LEU A 263 15.95 -9.03 18.39
C LEU A 263 16.10 -8.31 19.74
N PRO A 264 15.98 -6.97 19.76
CA PRO A 264 16.02 -6.23 21.02
C PRO A 264 14.83 -6.62 21.93
N PRO A 265 14.99 -6.58 23.27
CA PRO A 265 13.87 -6.80 24.19
C PRO A 265 12.67 -5.89 23.85
N GLY A 266 11.47 -6.47 23.79
CA GLY A 266 10.25 -5.74 23.42
C GLY A 266 10.01 -5.55 21.91
N ALA A 267 10.87 -6.10 21.03
CA ALA A 267 10.63 -6.05 19.59
C ALA A 267 9.41 -6.86 19.12
N THR A 268 8.94 -7.80 19.95
CA THR A 268 7.82 -8.70 19.65
C THR A 268 6.75 -8.56 20.71
N SER A 269 5.51 -8.33 20.28
CA SER A 269 4.35 -8.45 21.17
C SER A 269 4.28 -9.87 21.74
N PRO A 270 4.15 -10.04 23.07
CA PRO A 270 4.02 -11.37 23.68
C PRO A 270 2.79 -12.13 23.15
N ASP A 271 1.81 -11.41 22.61
CA ASP A 271 0.55 -11.94 22.14
C ASP A 271 0.54 -12.29 20.64
N SER A 272 1.56 -11.90 19.85
CA SER A 272 1.66 -12.25 18.43
C SER A 272 1.66 -13.78 18.22
N LEU A 273 2.44 -14.50 19.02
CA LEU A 273 2.49 -15.97 18.94
C LEU A 273 1.14 -16.57 19.35
N ARG A 274 0.45 -15.99 20.35
CA ARG A 274 -0.87 -16.46 20.76
C ARG A 274 -1.89 -16.30 19.64
N LEU A 275 -1.94 -15.12 19.01
CA LEU A 275 -2.78 -14.84 17.86
C LEU A 275 -2.51 -15.83 16.72
N ALA A 276 -1.23 -16.05 16.36
CA ALA A 276 -0.86 -17.00 15.31
C ALA A 276 -1.32 -18.43 15.62
N LEU A 277 -1.18 -18.88 16.87
CA LEU A 277 -1.62 -20.22 17.28
C LEU A 277 -3.15 -20.39 17.19
N GLN A 278 -3.93 -19.36 17.53
CA GLN A 278 -5.39 -19.41 17.44
C GLN A 278 -5.89 -19.37 16.00
N LEU A 279 -5.28 -18.53 15.15
CA LEU A 279 -5.52 -18.54 13.72
C LEU A 279 -5.17 -19.91 13.11
N SER A 280 -4.03 -20.48 13.48
CA SER A 280 -3.59 -21.80 13.04
C SER A 280 -4.55 -22.92 13.44
N ALA A 281 -5.06 -22.90 14.68
CA ALA A 281 -6.03 -23.87 15.16
C ALA A 281 -7.35 -23.80 14.37
N ALA A 282 -7.92 -22.60 14.23
CA ALA A 282 -9.17 -22.40 13.50
C ALA A 282 -9.06 -22.77 12.00
N LEU A 283 -7.92 -22.47 11.36
CA LEU A 283 -7.63 -22.90 9.99
C LEU A 283 -7.60 -24.43 9.87
N ARG A 284 -6.95 -25.13 10.81
CA ARG A 284 -6.91 -26.60 10.82
C ARG A 284 -8.29 -27.22 11.04
N GLU A 285 -9.09 -26.66 11.96
CA GLU A 285 -10.46 -27.11 12.21
C GLU A 285 -11.36 -26.93 10.99
N ALA A 286 -11.17 -25.85 10.24
CA ALA A 286 -11.85 -25.62 8.96
C ALA A 286 -11.31 -26.50 7.80
N GLY A 287 -10.35 -27.39 8.06
CA GLY A 287 -9.81 -28.33 7.08
C GLY A 287 -8.68 -27.81 6.19
N PHE A 288 -8.11 -26.64 6.50
CA PHE A 288 -6.95 -26.13 5.78
C PHE A 288 -5.66 -26.82 6.24
N ALA A 289 -4.79 -27.14 5.29
CA ALA A 289 -3.44 -27.59 5.60
C ALA A 289 -2.61 -26.39 6.11
N VAL A 290 -2.26 -26.38 7.39
CA VAL A 290 -1.34 -25.40 7.97
C VAL A 290 0.03 -26.06 8.16
N ALA A 291 0.98 -25.67 7.31
CA ALA A 291 2.32 -26.23 7.28
C ALA A 291 3.13 -25.84 8.52
N GLU A 292 3.09 -24.56 8.91
CA GLU A 292 3.96 -24.06 9.98
C GLU A 292 3.41 -22.82 10.68
N VAL A 293 3.78 -22.67 11.96
CA VAL A 293 3.75 -21.40 12.70
C VAL A 293 5.16 -21.14 13.18
N SER A 294 5.80 -20.08 12.71
CA SER A 294 7.24 -19.85 12.91
C SER A 294 7.52 -18.45 13.42
N GLN A 295 8.58 -18.33 14.21
CA GLN A 295 9.18 -17.05 14.54
C GLN A 295 10.22 -16.67 13.49
N THR A 296 10.30 -15.39 13.16
CA THR A 296 11.24 -14.90 12.16
C THR A 296 11.73 -13.48 12.48
N THR A 297 12.90 -13.14 11.94
CA THR A 297 13.51 -11.80 12.04
C THR A 297 13.23 -10.94 10.80
N LEU A 298 12.23 -11.30 9.98
CA LEU A 298 11.86 -10.55 8.77
C LEU A 298 11.68 -9.06 9.04
N LEU A 299 12.44 -8.23 8.32
CA LEU A 299 12.40 -6.77 8.43
C LEU A 299 11.09 -6.15 7.90
N SER A 300 10.29 -6.93 7.17
CA SER A 300 8.96 -6.52 6.69
C SER A 300 7.86 -6.67 7.74
N LEU A 301 8.11 -7.38 8.84
CA LEU A 301 7.16 -7.45 9.94
C LEU A 301 7.35 -6.24 10.87
N PRO A 302 6.26 -5.53 11.23
CA PRO A 302 6.36 -4.43 12.17
C PRO A 302 6.74 -4.96 13.56
N GLN A 303 7.65 -4.23 14.23
CA GLN A 303 8.04 -4.48 15.62
C GLN A 303 7.16 -3.66 16.58
N GLY A 304 7.02 -4.14 17.81
CA GLY A 304 6.31 -3.46 18.90
C GLY A 304 5.19 -4.29 19.51
N ASP A 305 4.35 -3.62 20.30
CA ASP A 305 3.38 -4.28 21.19
C ASP A 305 2.09 -4.73 20.51
N LEU A 306 1.83 -4.28 19.27
CA LEU A 306 0.65 -4.68 18.51
C LEU A 306 0.77 -6.17 18.08
N PRO A 307 -0.14 -7.06 18.52
CA PRO A 307 -0.14 -8.45 18.10
C PRO A 307 -0.25 -8.57 16.58
N THR A 308 0.80 -9.11 15.96
CA THR A 308 0.96 -9.11 14.50
C THR A 308 1.29 -10.49 13.97
N VAL A 309 0.61 -10.91 12.91
CA VAL A 309 0.87 -12.17 12.20
C VAL A 309 0.90 -11.91 10.70
N LEU A 310 1.96 -12.37 10.03
CA LEU A 310 1.95 -12.53 8.58
C LEU A 310 1.46 -13.91 8.21
N ILE A 311 0.54 -13.97 7.27
CA ILE A 311 -0.15 -15.18 6.86
C ILE A 311 0.09 -15.35 5.36
N GLU A 312 0.83 -16.39 5.04
CA GLU A 312 0.96 -16.91 3.69
C GLU A 312 -0.21 -17.86 3.44
N LEU A 313 -1.21 -17.42 2.69
CA LEU A 313 -2.51 -18.11 2.57
C LEU A 313 -2.46 -19.43 1.77
N GLY A 314 -1.29 -19.77 1.21
CA GLY A 314 -1.03 -20.94 0.37
C GLY A 314 -0.21 -20.57 -0.87
N TYR A 315 0.01 -21.54 -1.76
CA TYR A 315 0.86 -21.38 -2.94
C TYR A 315 0.04 -21.15 -4.22
N LEU A 316 0.17 -19.97 -4.83
CA LEU A 316 -0.48 -19.64 -6.10
C LEU A 316 0.06 -20.48 -7.27
N THR A 317 1.25 -21.07 -7.14
CA THR A 317 1.83 -21.95 -8.16
C THR A 317 1.34 -23.38 -8.07
N ARG A 318 0.52 -23.72 -7.07
CA ARG A 318 -0.05 -25.05 -6.86
C ARG A 318 -1.54 -25.06 -7.21
N ALA A 319 -1.96 -25.95 -8.10
CA ALA A 319 -3.27 -25.85 -8.77
C ALA A 319 -4.49 -25.93 -7.83
N ASP A 320 -4.49 -26.85 -6.86
CA ASP A 320 -5.55 -27.01 -5.85
C ASP A 320 -5.65 -25.77 -4.94
N GLU A 321 -4.51 -25.23 -4.50
CA GLU A 321 -4.47 -24.04 -3.65
C GLU A 321 -4.79 -22.77 -4.42
N GLN A 322 -4.29 -22.62 -5.65
CA GLN A 322 -4.64 -21.52 -6.54
C GLN A 322 -6.14 -21.49 -6.81
N THR A 323 -6.76 -22.64 -7.05
CA THR A 323 -8.22 -22.75 -7.24
C THR A 323 -8.95 -22.25 -5.99
N ARG A 324 -8.59 -22.76 -4.81
CA ARG A 324 -9.16 -22.32 -3.52
C ARG A 324 -8.96 -20.83 -3.24
N LEU A 325 -7.81 -20.27 -3.60
CA LEU A 325 -7.47 -18.87 -3.38
C LEU A 325 -8.12 -17.92 -4.38
N THR A 326 -8.62 -18.41 -5.51
CA THR A 326 -9.25 -17.58 -6.57
C THR A 326 -10.76 -17.75 -6.64
N GLU A 327 -11.30 -18.87 -6.16
CA GLU A 327 -12.73 -19.09 -6.07
C GLU A 327 -13.35 -18.37 -4.86
N THR A 328 -14.50 -17.74 -5.06
CA THR A 328 -15.21 -17.01 -4.02
C THR A 328 -15.51 -17.89 -2.80
N THR A 329 -15.93 -19.15 -2.99
CA THR A 329 -16.24 -20.09 -1.91
C THR A 329 -15.00 -20.42 -1.08
N GLY A 330 -13.84 -20.62 -1.72
CA GLY A 330 -12.59 -20.92 -1.04
C GLY A 330 -12.06 -19.73 -0.25
N GLN A 331 -12.12 -18.53 -0.83
CA GLN A 331 -11.81 -17.28 -0.13
C GLN A 331 -12.73 -17.05 1.07
N GLN A 332 -14.02 -17.37 0.93
CA GLN A 332 -15.00 -17.19 2.01
C GLN A 332 -14.75 -18.16 3.16
N ALA A 333 -14.45 -19.42 2.85
CA ALA A 333 -14.08 -20.41 3.86
C ALA A 333 -12.82 -19.98 4.63
N LEU A 334 -11.83 -19.43 3.92
CA LEU A 334 -10.59 -18.94 4.53
C LEU A 334 -10.87 -17.73 5.44
N ALA A 335 -11.66 -16.76 4.97
CA ALA A 335 -12.06 -15.60 5.76
C ALA A 335 -12.84 -16.00 7.03
N VAL A 336 -13.74 -16.98 6.93
CA VAL A 336 -14.47 -17.52 8.10
C VAL A 336 -13.52 -18.18 9.09
N ALA A 337 -12.58 -19.00 8.63
CA ALA A 337 -11.61 -19.64 9.51
C ALA A 337 -10.71 -18.63 10.25
N LEU A 338 -10.25 -17.59 9.55
CA LEU A 338 -9.48 -16.50 10.17
C LEU A 338 -10.32 -15.71 11.19
N LEU A 339 -11.60 -15.48 10.91
CA LEU A 339 -12.53 -14.86 11.86
C LEU A 339 -12.69 -15.69 13.14
N GLU A 340 -12.84 -17.01 13.04
CA GLU A 340 -12.95 -17.88 14.22
C GLU A 340 -11.68 -17.80 15.09
N GLY A 341 -10.50 -17.81 14.47
CA GLY A 341 -9.24 -17.60 15.19
C GLY A 341 -9.17 -16.23 15.89
N LEU A 342 -9.70 -15.17 15.26
CA LEU A 342 -9.82 -13.84 15.90
C LEU A 342 -10.82 -13.81 17.06
N LYS A 343 -11.92 -14.57 17.01
CA LYS A 343 -12.87 -14.71 18.13
C LYS A 343 -12.21 -15.39 19.33
N ASP A 344 -11.42 -16.44 19.07
CA ASP A 344 -10.64 -17.11 20.12
C ASP A 344 -9.60 -16.17 20.73
N PHE A 345 -8.91 -15.38 19.90
CA PHE A 345 -7.97 -14.37 20.37
C PHE A 345 -8.63 -13.27 21.20
N SER A 346 -9.78 -12.78 20.76
CA SER A 346 -10.60 -11.85 21.53
C SER A 346 -10.95 -12.41 22.91
N THR A 347 -11.30 -13.69 22.98
CA THR A 347 -11.63 -14.37 24.25
C THR A 347 -10.40 -14.49 25.16
N TYR A 348 -9.23 -14.76 24.57
CA TYR A 348 -7.96 -14.79 25.30
C TYR A 348 -7.63 -13.42 25.91
N LEU A 349 -7.67 -12.34 25.13
CA LEU A 349 -7.38 -10.98 25.62
C LEU A 349 -8.34 -10.56 26.73
N GLN A 350 -9.62 -10.91 26.61
CA GLN A 350 -10.60 -10.65 27.67
C GLN A 350 -10.27 -11.35 28.98
N ARG A 351 -9.69 -12.57 28.94
CA ARG A 351 -9.29 -13.30 30.16
C ARG A 351 -8.05 -12.69 30.81
N GLN A 352 -7.10 -12.19 30.02
CA GLN A 352 -5.91 -11.49 30.54
C GLN A 352 -6.27 -10.17 31.22
N ASN A 353 -7.28 -9.46 30.70
CA ASN A 353 -7.74 -8.18 31.20
C ASN A 353 -8.84 -8.28 32.28
N ARG A 354 -9.09 -9.46 32.84
CA ARG A 354 -9.97 -9.59 34.01
C ARG A 354 -9.21 -9.17 35.28
N PRO A 355 -9.79 -8.31 36.13
CA PRO A 355 -9.15 -7.84 37.36
C PRO A 355 -8.91 -8.95 38.38
#